data_AF-A0A7Y6UJZ0-F1
#
_entry.id   AF-A0A7Y6UJZ0-F1
#
_cell.length_a   1.000
_cell.length_b   1.000
_cell.length_c   1.000
_cell.angle_alpha   90.00
_cell.angle_beta   90.00
_cell.angle_gamma   90.00
#
_symmetry.space_group_name_H-M   'P 1'
#
loop_
_entity.id
_entity.type
_entity.pdbx_description
1 polymer ?
#
loop_
_entity_poly.entity_id
_entity_poly.type
_entity_poly.pdbx_seq_one_letter_code
_entity_poly.pdbx_strand_id
1 'polypeptide(L)'
;TYGCREVMLMASECEAHDGLHTSMENMIVEVIVRERDGSVRAAKPGETGEVVITDLHNLACPMIRYVNGDLAVAGGDDVCKCGKGLVRIKGVQGRVTETMYDGKGNAVGGLVFNILFSTIGNVARSFQVHQRADGSVIFKVVPYEGRTLPGHAEQILRSHAERYLPGAPFEIQVVDEIPLTSAGKRRVVVCEMKPG
;
A
#
# COMPACT_ATOMS: atom_id res chain seq x y z
N THR A 1 -0.43 -14.86 -2.22
CA THR A 1 -0.67 -15.02 -0.76
C THR A 1 -0.41 -13.71 -0.06
N TYR A 2 -0.88 -13.55 1.17
CA TYR A 2 -0.72 -12.35 2.00
C TYR A 2 -0.43 -12.77 3.44
N GLY A 3 0.53 -12.08 4.08
CA GLY A 3 1.02 -12.42 5.39
C GLY A 3 1.99 -11.38 5.95
N CYS A 4 2.32 -11.49 7.23
CA CYS A 4 3.33 -10.67 7.90
C CYS A 4 4.13 -11.53 8.89
N ARG A 5 5.21 -10.97 9.45
CA ARG A 5 6.15 -11.77 10.26
C ARG A 5 5.53 -12.23 11.59
N GLU A 6 4.57 -11.46 12.09
CA GLU A 6 3.93 -11.66 13.39
C GLU A 6 2.95 -12.83 13.39
N VAL A 7 2.18 -13.01 12.31
CA VAL A 7 1.08 -14.01 12.23
C VAL A 7 1.21 -14.94 11.02
N MET A 8 2.29 -14.84 10.26
CA MET A 8 2.53 -15.62 9.04
C MET A 8 1.43 -15.44 7.99
N LEU A 9 0.86 -16.53 7.45
CA LEU A 9 -0.06 -16.52 6.31
C LEU A 9 -1.48 -16.15 6.75
N MET A 10 -1.95 -14.98 6.30
CA MET A 10 -3.28 -14.47 6.62
C MET A 10 -4.32 -14.79 5.54
N ALA A 11 -3.91 -14.79 4.27
CA ALA A 11 -4.83 -15.04 3.17
C ALA A 11 -4.12 -15.58 1.91
N SER A 12 -4.87 -16.31 1.08
CA SER A 12 -4.37 -16.87 -0.18
C SER A 12 -5.42 -16.78 -1.30
N GLU A 13 -4.95 -16.52 -2.51
CA GLU A 13 -5.81 -16.54 -3.70
C GLU A 13 -6.14 -17.98 -4.12
N CYS A 14 -7.34 -18.20 -4.66
CA CYS A 14 -7.76 -19.47 -5.26
C CYS A 14 -7.82 -19.36 -6.79
N GLU A 15 -8.13 -20.46 -7.48
CA GLU A 15 -8.23 -20.51 -8.94
C GLU A 15 -9.28 -19.56 -9.55
N ALA A 16 -10.21 -19.02 -8.75
CA ALA A 16 -11.20 -18.06 -9.22
C ALA A 16 -10.64 -16.64 -9.40
N HIS A 17 -9.45 -16.33 -8.86
CA HIS A 17 -8.80 -15.02 -8.92
C HIS A 17 -9.71 -13.84 -8.55
N ASP A 18 -10.59 -14.05 -7.55
CA ASP A 18 -11.58 -13.05 -7.10
C ASP A 18 -11.31 -12.59 -5.65
N GLY A 19 -10.04 -12.31 -5.38
CA GLY A 19 -9.52 -11.94 -4.07
C GLY A 19 -8.91 -13.11 -3.30
N LEU A 20 -8.37 -12.79 -2.12
CA LEU A 20 -7.68 -13.71 -1.24
C LEU A 20 -8.62 -14.21 -0.16
N HIS A 21 -8.80 -15.52 -0.07
CA HIS A 21 -9.49 -16.15 1.04
C HIS A 21 -8.65 -16.04 2.31
N THR A 22 -9.28 -15.59 3.38
CA THR A 22 -8.66 -15.51 4.71
C THR A 22 -8.57 -16.90 5.34
N SER A 23 -7.50 -17.16 6.09
CA SER A 23 -7.27 -18.41 6.81
C SER A 23 -8.07 -18.45 8.13
N MET A 24 -9.40 -18.40 8.03
CA MET A 24 -10.32 -18.25 9.17
C MET A 24 -10.26 -19.40 10.18
N GLU A 25 -9.75 -20.56 9.78
CA GLU A 25 -9.47 -21.69 10.66
C GLU A 25 -8.31 -21.43 11.64
N ASN A 26 -7.42 -20.49 11.31
CA ASN A 26 -6.23 -20.18 12.09
C ASN A 26 -6.29 -18.80 12.77
N MET A 27 -6.98 -17.84 12.17
CA MET A 27 -7.02 -16.46 12.66
C MET A 27 -8.26 -15.73 12.17
N ILE A 28 -8.68 -14.73 12.93
CA ILE A 28 -9.72 -13.79 12.50
C ILE A 28 -9.02 -12.62 11.81
N VAL A 29 -9.36 -12.38 10.55
CA VAL A 29 -8.87 -11.22 9.79
C VAL A 29 -10.04 -10.28 9.53
N GLU A 30 -9.94 -9.07 10.07
CA GLU A 30 -10.93 -8.01 9.90
C GLU A 30 -10.32 -6.87 9.08
N VAL A 31 -11.18 -6.15 8.35
CA VAL A 31 -10.82 -4.86 7.74
C VAL A 31 -11.69 -3.81 8.39
N ILE A 32 -11.08 -2.83 9.05
CA ILE A 32 -11.79 -1.79 9.80
C ILE A 32 -11.58 -0.41 9.18
N VAL A 33 -12.59 0.44 9.34
CA VAL A 33 -12.51 1.87 9.02
C VAL A 33 -12.57 2.65 10.33
N ARG A 34 -11.66 3.63 10.46
CA ARG A 34 -11.70 4.64 11.51
C ARG A 34 -12.42 5.86 10.97
N GLU A 35 -13.54 6.19 11.58
CA GLU A 35 -14.33 7.35 11.23
C GLU A 35 -13.73 8.63 11.82
N ARG A 36 -14.14 9.78 11.27
CA ARG A 36 -13.66 11.09 11.73
C ARG A 36 -14.04 11.40 13.18
N ASP A 37 -15.12 10.82 13.68
CA ASP A 37 -15.55 10.94 15.07
C ASP A 37 -14.78 10.01 16.03
N GLY A 38 -13.80 9.26 15.52
CA GLY A 38 -13.00 8.30 16.28
C GLY A 38 -13.65 6.94 16.45
N SER A 39 -14.88 6.75 15.96
CA SER A 39 -15.52 5.43 15.97
C SER A 39 -14.84 4.45 15.01
N VAL A 40 -14.96 3.17 15.31
CA VAL A 40 -14.40 2.09 14.50
C VAL A 40 -15.52 1.16 14.07
N ARG A 41 -15.56 0.84 12.79
CA ARG A 41 -16.52 -0.13 12.23
C ARG A 41 -15.84 -1.07 11.24
N ALA A 42 -16.52 -2.16 10.91
CA ALA A 42 -16.13 -2.99 9.78
C ALA A 42 -16.23 -2.21 8.47
N ALA A 43 -15.26 -2.44 7.58
CA ALA A 43 -15.28 -1.97 6.21
C ALA A 43 -16.38 -2.69 5.43
N LYS A 44 -17.11 -1.97 4.58
CA LYS A 44 -18.09 -2.53 3.65
C LYS A 44 -17.36 -3.22 2.49
N PRO A 45 -17.98 -4.19 1.78
CA PRO A 45 -17.39 -4.75 0.58
C PRO A 45 -16.99 -3.66 -0.42
N GLY A 46 -15.74 -3.70 -0.90
CA GLY A 46 -15.14 -2.68 -1.78
C GLY A 46 -14.51 -1.48 -1.07
N GLU A 47 -14.69 -1.34 0.24
CA GLU A 47 -14.11 -0.26 1.03
C GLU A 47 -12.69 -0.60 1.50
N THR A 48 -11.80 0.39 1.51
CA THR A 48 -10.44 0.25 2.02
C THR A 48 -10.40 0.53 3.52
N GLY A 49 -9.70 -0.31 4.28
CA GLY A 49 -9.52 -0.14 5.72
C GLY A 49 -8.24 -0.79 6.25
N GLU A 50 -7.98 -0.61 7.54
CA GLU A 50 -6.85 -1.21 8.27
C GLU A 50 -7.08 -2.70 8.49
N VAL A 51 -6.04 -3.51 8.30
CA VAL A 51 -6.08 -4.95 8.60
C VAL A 51 -5.87 -5.18 10.09
N VAL A 52 -6.81 -5.91 10.69
CA VAL A 52 -6.81 -6.29 12.11
C VAL A 52 -6.81 -7.81 12.21
N ILE A 53 -5.93 -8.36 13.04
CA ILE A 53 -5.74 -9.80 13.16
C ILE A 53 -5.94 -10.25 14.61
N THR A 54 -6.67 -11.34 14.79
CA THR A 54 -6.66 -12.13 16.03
C THR A 54 -6.14 -13.53 15.73
N ASP A 55 -4.97 -13.87 16.24
CA ASP A 55 -4.37 -15.20 16.12
C ASP A 55 -5.02 -16.15 17.14
N LEU A 56 -5.50 -17.32 16.69
CA LEU A 56 -6.23 -18.27 17.53
C LEU A 56 -5.34 -19.38 18.09
N HIS A 57 -4.10 -19.52 17.63
CA HIS A 57 -3.23 -20.67 17.95
C HIS A 57 -1.85 -20.29 18.49
N ASN A 58 -1.42 -19.02 18.39
CA ASN A 58 -0.16 -18.57 18.95
C ASN A 58 -0.23 -18.35 20.48
N LEU A 59 -0.09 -19.44 21.23
CA LEU A 59 -0.11 -19.43 22.70
C LEU A 59 1.11 -18.75 23.34
N ALA A 60 2.23 -18.64 22.61
CA ALA A 60 3.44 -18.01 23.11
C ALA A 60 3.36 -16.47 23.08
N CYS A 61 2.74 -15.92 22.04
CA CYS A 61 2.53 -14.48 21.87
C CYS A 61 1.15 -14.22 21.24
N PRO A 62 0.06 -14.32 22.03
CA PRO A 62 -1.29 -14.16 21.50
C PRO A 62 -1.52 -12.72 21.04
N MET A 63 -1.83 -12.57 19.76
CA MET A 63 -2.18 -11.28 19.15
C MET A 63 -3.69 -11.18 19.07
N ILE A 64 -4.30 -10.26 19.82
CA ILE A 64 -5.76 -10.04 19.84
C ILE A 64 -6.04 -8.66 19.27
N ARG A 65 -6.83 -8.61 18.20
CA ARG A 65 -7.14 -7.38 17.45
C ARG A 65 -5.90 -6.54 17.12
N TYR A 66 -4.81 -7.20 16.74
CA TYR A 66 -3.57 -6.57 16.35
C TYR A 66 -3.72 -5.83 15.02
N VAL A 67 -3.48 -4.52 15.04
CA VAL A 67 -3.44 -3.68 13.84
C VAL A 67 -2.04 -3.78 13.24
N ASN A 68 -1.90 -4.44 12.09
CA ASN A 68 -0.58 -4.66 11.49
C ASN A 68 -0.04 -3.46 10.69
N GLY A 69 -0.86 -2.42 10.48
CA GLY A 69 -0.53 -1.21 9.73
C GLY A 69 -0.63 -1.36 8.20
N ASP A 70 -1.19 -2.45 7.71
CA ASP A 70 -1.52 -2.63 6.30
C ASP A 70 -2.95 -2.12 6.00
N LEU A 71 -3.15 -1.68 4.76
CA LEU A 71 -4.44 -1.34 4.20
C LEU A 71 -4.90 -2.43 3.24
N ALA A 72 -6.18 -2.78 3.29
CA ALA A 72 -6.79 -3.77 2.41
C ALA A 72 -8.20 -3.36 1.98
N VAL A 73 -8.62 -3.82 0.81
CA VAL A 73 -9.98 -3.67 0.30
C VAL A 73 -10.81 -4.86 0.80
N ALA A 74 -11.84 -4.58 1.60
CA ALA A 74 -12.74 -5.61 2.10
C ALA A 74 -13.48 -6.31 0.94
N GLY A 75 -13.53 -7.64 0.98
CA GLY A 75 -14.39 -8.42 0.09
C GLY A 75 -15.80 -8.59 0.65
N GLY A 76 -16.65 -9.23 -0.15
CA GLY A 76 -17.95 -9.71 0.30
C GLY A 76 -17.85 -11.03 1.08
N ASP A 77 -18.95 -11.36 1.73
CA ASP A 77 -19.24 -12.65 2.39
C ASP A 77 -19.95 -13.64 1.45
N ASP A 78 -20.09 -13.28 0.17
CA ASP A 78 -20.62 -14.15 -0.86
C ASP A 78 -19.71 -15.36 -1.10
N VAL A 79 -20.35 -16.50 -1.40
CA VAL A 79 -19.65 -17.75 -1.71
C VAL A 79 -18.85 -17.55 -2.99
N CYS A 80 -17.54 -17.79 -2.90
CA CYS A 80 -16.65 -17.69 -4.05
C CYS A 80 -16.98 -18.77 -5.09
N LYS A 81 -16.68 -18.50 -6.36
CA LYS A 81 -16.86 -19.44 -7.47
C LYS A 81 -16.06 -20.75 -7.31
N CYS A 82 -15.03 -20.75 -6.47
CA CYS A 82 -14.30 -21.98 -6.10
C CYS A 82 -15.06 -22.86 -5.08
N GLY A 83 -16.25 -22.44 -4.63
CA GLY A 83 -17.11 -23.13 -3.66
C GLY A 83 -16.82 -22.79 -2.20
N LYS A 84 -15.74 -22.04 -1.90
CA LYS A 84 -15.42 -21.65 -0.52
C LYS A 84 -16.27 -20.45 -0.07
N GLY A 85 -16.88 -20.56 1.10
CA GLY A 85 -17.57 -19.46 1.79
C GLY A 85 -16.67 -18.65 2.74
N LEU A 86 -15.35 -18.69 2.55
CA LEU A 86 -14.43 -17.96 3.41
C LEU A 86 -14.44 -16.47 3.06
N VAL A 87 -14.41 -15.60 4.08
CA VAL A 87 -14.30 -14.14 3.89
C VAL A 87 -13.06 -13.82 3.05
N ARG A 88 -13.21 -12.86 2.14
CA ARG A 88 -12.15 -12.47 1.22
C ARG A 88 -11.66 -11.06 1.46
N ILE A 89 -10.39 -10.85 1.16
CA ILE A 89 -9.80 -9.52 0.92
C ILE A 89 -9.64 -9.36 -0.60
N LYS A 90 -10.15 -8.29 -1.19
CA LYS A 90 -10.05 -8.05 -2.64
C LYS A 90 -8.65 -7.64 -3.08
N GLY A 91 -7.91 -6.95 -2.22
CA GLY A 91 -6.53 -6.60 -2.51
C GLY A 91 -5.89 -5.82 -1.37
N VAL A 92 -4.56 -5.91 -1.27
CA VAL A 92 -3.75 -5.15 -0.31
C VAL A 92 -3.33 -3.84 -0.99
N GLN A 93 -3.49 -2.72 -0.30
CA GLN A 93 -3.20 -1.37 -0.79
C GLN A 93 -1.83 -0.84 -0.35
N GLY A 94 -1.11 -1.59 0.48
CA GLY A 94 0.18 -1.23 1.05
C GLY A 94 0.06 -0.86 2.52
N ARG A 95 0.97 -0.02 3.02
CA ARG A 95 1.01 0.40 4.42
C ARG A 95 0.27 1.71 4.62
N VAL A 96 -0.41 1.88 5.76
CA VAL A 96 -1.01 3.16 6.17
C VAL A 96 0.02 4.30 6.12
N THR A 97 1.25 4.02 6.54
CA THR A 97 2.35 5.00 6.56
C THR A 97 2.87 5.40 5.18
N GLU A 98 2.42 4.71 4.13
CA GLU A 98 2.79 4.97 2.73
C GLU A 98 1.60 5.49 1.92
N THR A 99 0.50 5.88 2.57
CA THR A 99 -0.65 6.49 1.89
C THR A 99 -0.32 7.91 1.44
N MET A 100 -0.59 8.16 0.17
CA MET A 100 -0.45 9.46 -0.51
C MET A 100 -1.83 10.02 -0.82
N TYR A 101 -1.93 11.28 -1.22
CA TYR A 101 -3.19 11.94 -1.51
C TYR A 101 -3.18 12.64 -2.86
N ASP A 102 -4.28 12.55 -3.61
CA ASP A 102 -4.44 13.31 -4.86
C ASP A 102 -4.74 14.80 -4.58
N GLY A 103 -4.89 15.61 -5.65
CA GLY A 103 -5.18 17.04 -5.52
C GLY A 103 -6.55 17.37 -4.92
N LYS A 104 -7.43 16.36 -4.74
CA LYS A 104 -8.72 16.47 -4.07
C LYS A 104 -8.67 15.93 -2.63
N GLY A 105 -7.53 15.40 -2.18
CA GLY A 105 -7.37 14.79 -0.87
C GLY A 105 -7.84 13.34 -0.79
N ASN A 106 -8.12 12.66 -1.91
CA ASN A 106 -8.45 11.24 -1.89
C ASN A 106 -7.19 10.41 -1.61
N ALA A 107 -7.32 9.41 -0.74
CA ALA A 107 -6.23 8.53 -0.36
C ALA A 107 -5.86 7.55 -1.49
N VAL A 108 -4.56 7.35 -1.65
CA VAL A 108 -3.94 6.50 -2.68
C VAL A 108 -2.92 5.61 -2.00
N GLY A 109 -3.10 4.30 -2.10
CA GLY A 109 -2.24 3.32 -1.44
C GLY A 109 -0.81 3.34 -1.97
N GLY A 110 0.18 3.36 -1.07
CA GLY A 110 1.61 3.44 -1.42
C GLY A 110 2.13 2.29 -2.30
N LEU A 111 1.40 1.17 -2.36
CA LEU A 111 1.80 0.01 -3.15
C LEU A 111 1.96 0.34 -4.64
N VAL A 112 1.15 1.26 -5.19
CA VAL A 112 1.25 1.64 -6.61
C VAL A 112 2.61 2.25 -6.94
N PHE A 113 3.21 3.00 -6.02
CA PHE A 113 4.53 3.60 -6.19
C PHE A 113 5.68 2.63 -5.91
N ASN A 114 5.45 1.65 -5.03
CA ASN A 114 6.40 0.54 -4.86
C ASN A 114 6.50 -0.31 -6.14
N ILE A 115 5.38 -0.56 -6.81
CA ILE A 115 5.36 -1.26 -8.10
C ILE A 115 6.03 -0.43 -9.19
N LEU A 116 5.81 0.88 -9.23
CA LEU A 116 6.44 1.79 -10.20
C LEU A 116 7.97 1.66 -10.23
N PHE A 117 8.62 1.47 -9.08
CA PHE A 117 10.07 1.24 -9.03
C PHE A 117 10.51 0.03 -9.86
N SER A 118 9.72 -1.05 -9.90
CA SER A 118 10.04 -2.21 -10.74
C SER A 118 9.98 -1.90 -12.23
N THR A 119 9.15 -0.93 -12.65
CA THR A 119 9.02 -0.50 -14.05
C THR A 119 10.19 0.34 -14.54
N ILE A 120 10.76 1.17 -13.66
CA ILE A 120 11.92 2.02 -13.97
C ILE A 120 13.25 1.47 -13.43
N GLY A 121 13.22 0.26 -12.86
CA GLY A 121 14.36 -0.33 -12.15
C GLY A 121 15.55 -0.69 -13.04
N ASN A 122 15.39 -0.66 -14.36
CA ASN A 122 16.47 -0.82 -15.34
C ASN A 122 17.25 0.49 -15.59
N VAL A 123 16.68 1.64 -15.28
CA VAL A 123 17.30 2.96 -15.53
C VAL A 123 17.66 3.71 -14.25
N ALA A 124 17.04 3.36 -13.12
CA ALA A 124 17.25 4.01 -11.83
C ALA A 124 17.79 3.05 -10.77
N ARG A 125 18.91 3.42 -10.13
CA ARG A 125 19.48 2.71 -8.97
C ARG A 125 18.71 2.96 -7.68
N SER A 126 17.99 4.09 -7.61
CA SER A 126 17.17 4.47 -6.46
C SER A 126 16.04 5.38 -6.90
N PHE A 127 14.93 5.31 -6.16
CA PHE A 127 13.71 6.04 -6.45
C PHE A 127 12.97 6.36 -5.15
N GLN A 128 12.40 7.55 -5.07
CA GLN A 128 11.53 7.97 -3.97
C GLN A 128 10.44 8.90 -4.49
N VAL A 129 9.22 8.65 -4.05
CA VAL A 129 8.08 9.57 -4.18
C VAL A 129 7.90 10.25 -2.83
N HIS A 130 8.03 11.58 -2.83
CA HIS A 130 7.92 12.40 -1.63
C HIS A 130 6.79 13.40 -1.79
N GLN A 131 5.68 13.21 -1.09
CA GLN A 131 4.61 14.20 -0.96
C GLN A 131 4.86 15.09 0.24
N ARG A 132 5.00 16.39 -0.03
CA ARG A 132 5.19 17.44 0.97
C ARG A 132 3.86 17.77 1.66
N ALA A 133 3.96 18.49 2.77
CA ALA A 133 2.80 18.93 3.54
C ALA A 133 1.81 19.83 2.76
N ASP A 134 2.27 20.52 1.72
CA ASP A 134 1.45 21.35 0.83
C ASP A 134 0.74 20.55 -0.28
N GLY A 135 0.89 19.23 -0.29
CA GLY A 135 0.32 18.33 -1.28
C GLY A 135 1.15 18.15 -2.55
N SER A 136 2.23 18.94 -2.75
CA SER A 136 3.11 18.77 -3.90
C SER A 136 3.96 17.50 -3.80
N VAL A 137 4.25 16.91 -4.95
CA VAL A 137 4.88 15.57 -5.07
C VAL A 137 6.20 15.67 -5.82
N ILE A 138 7.24 15.08 -5.25
CA ILE A 138 8.57 15.00 -5.88
C ILE A 138 8.91 13.55 -6.16
N PHE A 139 9.12 13.25 -7.44
CA PHE A 139 9.71 12.00 -7.89
C PHE A 139 11.22 12.16 -7.93
N LYS A 140 11.91 11.76 -6.86
CA LYS A 140 13.38 11.74 -6.79
C LYS A 140 13.88 10.47 -7.46
N VAL A 141 14.77 10.62 -8.42
CA VAL A 141 15.34 9.51 -9.18
C VAL A 141 16.85 9.60 -9.15
N VAL A 142 17.50 8.47 -8.92
CA VAL A 142 18.95 8.34 -9.07
C VAL A 142 19.22 7.39 -10.25
N PRO A 143 19.66 7.89 -11.41
CA PRO A 143 19.97 7.06 -12.57
C PRO A 143 21.16 6.11 -12.35
N TYR A 144 21.27 5.06 -13.16
CA TYR A 144 22.48 4.23 -13.22
C TYR A 144 23.63 4.93 -13.96
N GLU A 145 23.32 5.57 -15.08
CA GLU A 145 24.30 6.18 -15.97
C GLU A 145 23.95 7.66 -16.22
N GLY A 146 24.95 8.53 -16.04
CA GLY A 146 24.80 9.97 -16.25
C GLY A 146 23.94 10.69 -15.20
N ARG A 147 23.69 11.98 -15.46
CA ARG A 147 22.83 12.86 -14.66
C ARG A 147 21.48 13.12 -15.34
N THR A 148 21.06 12.23 -16.22
CA THR A 148 19.86 12.40 -17.06
C THR A 148 18.99 11.17 -17.00
N LEU A 149 17.68 11.37 -16.96
CA LEU A 149 16.70 10.30 -17.07
C LEU A 149 16.30 10.12 -18.54
N PRO A 150 16.22 8.89 -19.08
CA PRO A 150 15.70 8.67 -20.41
C PRO A 150 14.25 9.17 -20.54
N GLY A 151 13.90 9.80 -21.67
CA GLY A 151 12.57 10.41 -21.85
C GLY A 151 11.39 9.44 -21.65
N HIS A 152 11.57 8.16 -22.01
CA HIS A 152 10.56 7.14 -21.74
C HIS A 152 10.30 6.92 -20.24
N ALA A 153 11.36 6.92 -19.42
CA ALA A 153 11.21 6.78 -17.97
C ALA A 153 10.57 8.02 -17.35
N GLU A 154 10.91 9.22 -17.83
CA GLU A 154 10.22 10.45 -17.42
C GLU A 154 8.72 10.39 -17.75
N GLN A 155 8.38 9.91 -18.95
CA GLN A 155 6.99 9.75 -19.37
C GLN A 155 6.23 8.75 -18.49
N ILE A 156 6.85 7.62 -18.13
CA ILE A 156 6.27 6.65 -17.19
C ILE A 156 5.94 7.32 -15.85
N LEU A 157 6.87 8.09 -15.29
CA LEU A 157 6.66 8.80 -14.01
C LEU A 157 5.51 9.81 -14.12
N ARG A 158 5.47 10.60 -15.19
CA ARG A 158 4.38 11.56 -15.45
C ARG A 158 3.02 10.88 -15.56
N SER A 159 2.91 9.86 -16.40
CA SER A 159 1.65 9.11 -16.57
C SER A 159 1.20 8.42 -15.27
N HIS A 160 2.14 7.96 -14.45
CA HIS A 160 1.81 7.39 -13.15
C HIS A 160 1.30 8.45 -12.16
N ALA A 161 1.92 9.63 -12.13
CA ALA A 161 1.45 10.75 -11.32
C ALA A 161 0.04 11.20 -11.74
N GLU A 162 -0.20 11.38 -13.03
CA GLU A 162 -1.51 11.79 -13.57
C GLU A 162 -2.62 10.78 -13.28
N ARG A 163 -2.29 9.48 -13.38
CA ARG A 163 -3.25 8.40 -13.13
C ARG A 163 -3.64 8.27 -11.67
N TYR A 164 -2.67 8.35 -10.77
CA TYR A 164 -2.88 7.99 -9.36
C TYR A 164 -2.95 9.19 -8.42
N LEU A 165 -2.35 10.33 -8.76
CA LEU A 165 -2.40 11.56 -7.97
C LEU A 165 -2.96 12.73 -8.81
N PRO A 166 -4.14 12.58 -9.42
CA PRO A 166 -4.70 13.62 -10.29
C PRO A 166 -4.86 14.94 -9.53
N GLY A 167 -4.36 16.02 -10.14
CA GLY A 167 -4.45 17.37 -9.57
C GLY A 167 -3.43 17.69 -8.48
N ALA A 168 -2.58 16.74 -8.04
CA ALA A 168 -1.46 17.06 -7.18
C ALA A 168 -0.32 17.66 -8.02
N PRO A 169 0.20 18.86 -7.70
CA PRO A 169 1.37 19.41 -8.38
C PRO A 169 2.56 18.46 -8.21
N PHE A 170 3.28 18.16 -9.29
CA PHE A 170 4.43 17.28 -9.19
C PHE A 170 5.62 17.71 -10.04
N GLU A 171 6.81 17.30 -9.60
CA GLU A 171 8.06 17.47 -10.33
C GLU A 171 8.90 16.18 -10.28
N ILE A 172 9.78 16.03 -11.27
CA ILE A 172 10.75 14.93 -11.33
C ILE A 172 12.13 15.53 -11.10
N GLN A 173 12.83 15.04 -10.07
CA GLN A 173 14.15 15.52 -9.70
C GLN A 173 15.17 14.39 -9.86
N VAL A 174 16.16 14.60 -10.72
CA VAL A 174 17.35 13.76 -10.78
C VAL A 174 18.28 14.21 -9.66
N VAL A 175 18.55 13.32 -8.71
CA VAL A 175 19.38 13.60 -7.54
C VAL A 175 20.59 12.69 -7.51
N ASP A 176 21.70 13.14 -6.92
CA ASP A 176 22.91 12.32 -6.81
C ASP A 176 22.70 11.14 -5.84
N GLU A 177 21.93 11.32 -4.76
CA GLU A 177 21.66 10.27 -3.78
C GLU A 177 20.30 10.46 -3.09
N ILE A 178 19.71 9.34 -2.62
CA ILE A 178 18.55 9.34 -1.73
C ILE A 178 19.00 8.70 -0.42
N PRO A 179 19.00 9.45 0.71
CA PRO A 179 19.52 8.96 1.97
C PRO A 179 18.67 7.80 2.52
N LEU A 180 19.36 6.87 3.20
CA LEU A 180 18.70 5.83 3.97
C LEU A 180 18.06 6.43 5.23
N THR A 181 17.05 5.76 5.74
CA THR A 181 16.56 6.04 7.10
C THR A 181 17.64 5.73 8.14
N SER A 182 17.49 6.23 9.36
CA SER A 182 18.37 5.92 10.50
C SER A 182 18.51 4.42 10.77
N ALA A 183 17.51 3.63 10.38
CA ALA A 183 17.50 2.16 10.46
C ALA A 183 18.13 1.47 9.23
N GLY A 184 18.77 2.21 8.33
CA GLY A 184 19.42 1.70 7.11
C GLY A 184 18.45 1.26 6.00
N LYS A 185 17.15 1.55 6.13
CA LYS A 185 16.13 1.16 5.13
C LYS A 185 15.88 2.27 4.12
N ARG A 186 15.68 1.91 2.85
CA ARG A 186 15.14 2.82 1.83
C ARG A 186 13.63 2.97 2.02
N ARG A 187 13.13 4.20 1.89
CA ARG A 187 11.71 4.49 1.81
C ARG A 187 11.38 4.97 0.40
N VAL A 188 10.63 4.14 -0.31
CA VAL A 188 10.14 4.47 -1.66
C VAL A 188 9.07 5.54 -1.58
N VAL A 189 8.21 5.50 -0.57
CA VAL A 189 7.13 6.47 -0.39
C VAL A 189 7.35 7.24 0.92
N VAL A 190 7.27 8.56 0.83
CA VAL A 190 7.33 9.48 1.96
C VAL A 190 6.18 10.48 1.82
N CYS A 191 5.29 10.51 2.81
CA CYS A 191 4.18 11.44 2.84
C CYS A 191 4.24 12.28 4.12
N GLU A 192 4.32 13.60 3.96
CA GLU A 192 4.23 14.59 5.05
C GLU A 192 2.83 15.21 5.14
N MET A 193 2.02 15.06 4.09
CA MET A 193 0.65 15.52 4.07
C MET A 193 -0.16 14.72 5.09
N LYS A 194 -0.87 15.44 5.96
CA LYS A 194 -1.85 14.84 6.87
C LYS A 194 -3.23 14.89 6.23
N PRO A 195 -4.07 13.86 6.39
CA PRO A 195 -5.47 13.97 6.01
C PRO A 195 -6.11 15.11 6.80
N GLY A 196 -6.92 15.93 6.10
CA GLY A 196 -7.72 17.00 6.69
C GLY A 196 -9.03 16.50 7.28
#